data_AF-A0A3D3FAC7-F1
#
_entry.id   AF-A0A3D3FAC7-F1
#
_cell.length_a   1.000
_cell.length_b   1.000
_cell.length_c   1.000
_cell.angle_alpha   90.00
_cell.angle_beta   90.00
_cell.angle_gamma   90.00
#
_symmetry.space_group_name_H-M   'P 1'
#
loop_
_entity.id
_entity.type
_entity.pdbx_description
1 polymer ?
#
loop_
_entity_poly.entity_id
_entity_poly.type
_entity_poly.pdbx_seq_one_letter_code
_entity_poly.pdbx_strand_id
1 'polypeptide(L)'
;RAYVDDGAVQYGEEKSFTTLSAFVYTASVDPESITSNSAVISFTGVNKLKEWGFHYSETEVSKNDPVKKEFLDADILFSDLKRNTQYNILPYVIDKGGKTTYLEKIRFTTAKKYADIELADPTIFLYNDTYYLYGTGGDKGFLVYSSTDLQEWNGPAGVREGYALKSGETFGTDWFWAPQVFKYKNSLYMAYAANEQIAIANSDSPLGPFTQSSPFRKISGTTTQIDPYLFIDDSGKPYLYYVRFEVNKPYKIYVAELESDLSDIKTDPLLCVEAESGWEKANPNQSVTEGPTVIKHQNLYYLFYSANYFGNIHYSVGYATSASPTGPWTKYKGSPIIDRLKIGYNGSGHGDLFRDKNGNYKYVFHVHASNSEIHPRKTAIVDIDFVDSESGIQIVTVKKESFKHLQVLLP
;
A
#
# COMPACT_ATOMS: atom_id res chain seq x y z
N ARG A 1 12.68 71.68 24.97
CA ARG A 1 12.85 73.00 25.64
C ARG A 1 11.68 73.91 25.26
N ALA A 2 11.22 74.74 26.20
CA ALA A 2 10.19 75.76 25.95
C ALA A 2 10.77 77.08 25.41
N TYR A 3 9.87 77.81 24.73
CA TYR A 3 9.80 79.06 23.91
C TYR A 3 10.74 80.26 24.24
N VAL A 4 10.72 81.49 23.67
CA VAL A 4 9.76 82.44 23.04
C VAL A 4 10.59 83.53 22.29
N ASP A 5 10.01 84.25 21.32
CA ASP A 5 10.28 85.69 21.13
C ASP A 5 8.94 86.43 21.31
N ASP A 6 8.86 87.34 22.31
CA ASP A 6 7.65 88.03 22.88
C ASP A 6 7.17 87.78 24.35
N GLY A 7 7.99 87.16 25.21
CA GLY A 7 8.04 87.54 26.65
C GLY A 7 7.37 86.68 27.73
N ALA A 8 6.90 85.44 27.49
CA ALA A 8 6.57 84.52 28.59
C ALA A 8 6.81 83.04 28.26
N VAL A 9 7.90 82.46 28.79
CA VAL A 9 8.27 81.04 28.60
C VAL A 9 7.97 80.24 29.88
N GLN A 10 7.13 79.21 29.80
CA GLN A 10 6.99 78.21 30.87
C GLN A 10 7.75 76.93 30.54
N TYR A 11 8.56 76.43 31.46
CA TYR A 11 9.26 75.15 31.32
C TYR A 11 8.39 73.99 31.80
N GLY A 12 8.08 73.05 30.90
CA GLY A 12 7.58 71.72 31.25
C GLY A 12 8.72 70.69 31.30
N GLU A 13 8.53 69.62 32.09
CA GLU A 13 9.49 68.51 32.22
C GLU A 13 9.89 67.90 30.87
N GLU A 14 11.18 67.60 30.72
CA GLU A 14 11.71 66.88 29.57
C GLU A 14 11.37 65.39 29.70
N LYS A 15 10.53 64.86 28.81
CA LYS A 15 10.26 63.41 28.71
C LYS A 15 10.95 62.83 27.48
N SER A 16 11.96 62.00 27.71
CA SER A 16 12.57 61.15 26.70
C SER A 16 11.65 59.94 26.45
N PHE A 17 11.32 59.66 25.19
CA PHE A 17 10.73 58.37 24.80
C PHE A 17 11.74 57.62 23.95
N THR A 18 12.05 56.39 24.37
CA THR A 18 12.83 55.45 23.57
C THR A 18 11.83 54.65 22.74
N THR A 19 11.87 54.74 21.41
CA THR A 19 11.24 53.71 20.57
C THR A 19 12.10 52.46 20.69
N LEU A 20 11.74 51.57 21.60
CA LEU A 20 12.17 50.18 21.50
C LEU A 20 11.57 49.67 20.19
N SER A 21 12.42 49.49 19.17
CA SER A 21 12.08 48.67 18.01
C SER A 21 11.81 47.26 18.55
N ALA A 22 10.56 46.99 18.91
CA ALA A 22 10.11 45.69 19.31
C ALA A 22 10.22 44.81 18.07
N PHE A 23 11.35 44.11 17.94
CA PHE A 23 11.40 42.95 17.05
C PHE A 23 10.30 42.02 17.54
N VAL A 24 9.24 41.90 16.75
CA VAL A 24 8.16 40.94 17.02
C VAL A 24 8.72 39.58 16.62
N TYR A 25 9.11 38.79 17.61
CA TYR A 25 9.51 37.41 17.39
C TYR A 25 8.26 36.59 17.14
N THR A 26 8.24 35.83 16.05
CA THR A 26 7.14 34.91 15.75
C THR A 26 7.70 33.52 15.51
N ALA A 27 6.90 32.53 15.88
CA ALA A 27 7.11 31.14 15.50
C ALA A 27 5.87 30.68 14.72
N SER A 28 6.06 29.83 13.73
CA SER A 28 4.98 29.24 12.94
C SER A 28 5.34 27.82 12.54
N VAL A 29 4.33 26.99 12.35
CA VAL A 29 4.48 25.69 11.69
C VAL A 29 4.04 25.87 10.26
N ASP A 30 4.90 25.54 9.31
CA ASP A 30 4.50 25.46 7.91
C ASP A 30 3.58 24.23 7.74
N PRO A 31 2.30 24.41 7.32
CA PRO A 31 1.40 23.28 7.11
C PRO A 31 1.94 22.22 6.15
N GLU A 32 2.73 22.61 5.14
CA GLU A 32 3.33 21.69 4.17
C GLU A 32 4.49 20.89 4.76
N SER A 33 5.09 21.37 5.84
CA SER A 33 6.17 20.67 6.55
C SER A 33 5.67 19.57 7.50
N ILE A 34 4.38 19.52 7.80
CA ILE A 34 3.81 18.57 8.75
C ILE A 34 3.73 17.20 8.07
N THR A 35 4.45 16.23 8.64
CA THR A 35 4.41 14.83 8.23
C THR A 35 3.72 13.98 9.31
N SER A 36 3.71 12.66 9.12
CA SER A 36 3.21 11.71 10.11
C SER A 36 4.10 11.58 11.34
N ASN A 37 5.38 11.98 11.25
CA ASN A 37 6.37 11.83 12.32
C ASN A 37 7.25 13.07 12.54
N SER A 38 7.03 14.16 11.80
CA SER A 38 7.81 15.39 11.95
C SER A 38 7.00 16.63 11.61
N ALA A 39 7.47 17.79 12.06
CA ALA A 39 7.05 19.10 11.57
C ALA A 39 8.22 20.07 11.63
N VAL A 40 8.21 21.11 10.80
CA VAL A 40 9.19 22.20 10.88
C VAL A 40 8.58 23.39 11.58
N ILE A 41 9.26 23.90 12.60
CA ILE A 41 8.88 25.11 13.32
C ILE A 41 9.86 26.21 12.95
N SER A 42 9.37 27.18 12.20
CA SER A 42 10.14 28.34 11.74
C SER A 42 10.05 29.48 12.73
N PHE A 43 11.19 30.12 13.01
CA PHE A 43 11.31 31.29 13.86
C PHE A 43 11.75 32.49 13.03
N THR A 44 10.93 33.54 12.98
CA THR A 44 11.23 34.77 12.22
C THR A 44 11.48 35.95 13.14
N GLY A 45 12.33 36.88 12.69
CA GLY A 45 12.73 38.06 13.46
C GLY A 45 13.72 37.79 14.60
N VAL A 46 14.18 36.55 14.78
CA VAL A 46 15.15 36.21 15.82
C VAL A 46 16.58 36.53 15.36
N ASN A 47 17.28 37.38 16.12
CA ASN A 47 18.67 37.72 15.84
C ASN A 47 19.59 36.59 16.32
N LYS A 48 20.68 36.32 15.60
CA LYS A 48 21.74 35.30 15.85
C LYS A 48 22.44 35.35 17.22
N LEU A 49 21.96 36.17 18.14
CA LEU A 49 22.54 36.43 19.47
C LEU A 49 21.62 36.00 20.63
N LYS A 50 20.55 35.24 20.36
CA LYS A 50 19.57 34.77 21.34
C LYS A 50 19.38 33.26 21.22
N GLU A 51 19.05 32.60 22.32
CA GLU A 51 18.65 31.19 22.29
C GLU A 51 17.14 31.10 22.05
N TRP A 52 16.66 30.08 21.33
CA TRP A 52 15.24 29.84 21.16
C TRP A 52 14.92 28.34 21.15
N GLY A 53 13.64 28.04 21.34
CA GLY A 53 13.14 26.67 21.37
C GLY A 53 11.66 26.63 21.63
N PHE A 54 11.15 25.43 21.91
CA PHE A 54 9.75 25.25 22.26
C PHE A 54 9.56 24.09 23.24
N HIS A 55 8.50 24.20 24.04
CA HIS A 55 7.92 23.07 24.77
C HIS A 55 6.84 22.42 23.90
N TYR A 56 6.55 21.13 24.13
CA TYR A 56 5.49 20.43 23.39
C TYR A 56 4.74 19.38 24.24
N SER A 57 3.45 19.16 23.93
CA SER A 57 2.60 18.14 24.56
C SER A 57 1.46 17.69 23.63
N GLU A 58 0.99 16.45 23.82
CA GLU A 58 -0.22 15.89 23.18
C GLU A 58 -1.52 16.42 23.84
N THR A 59 -1.38 17.09 24.98
CA THR A 59 -2.46 17.80 25.69
C THR A 59 -2.10 19.29 25.77
N GLU A 60 -2.56 20.02 26.77
CA GLU A 60 -2.12 21.42 26.92
C GLU A 60 -0.62 21.50 27.22
N VAL A 61 0.08 22.38 26.50
CA VAL A 61 1.51 22.61 26.68
C VAL A 61 1.81 23.57 27.83
N SER A 62 2.73 23.16 28.70
CA SER A 62 3.24 23.86 29.88
C SER A 62 4.74 24.11 29.79
N LYS A 63 5.28 24.97 30.67
CA LYS A 63 6.72 25.27 30.77
C LYS A 63 7.57 24.10 31.30
N ASN A 64 6.96 23.03 31.81
CA ASN A 64 7.68 21.87 32.35
C ASN A 64 7.70 20.70 31.37
N ASP A 65 7.01 20.83 30.24
CA ASP A 65 6.92 19.78 29.24
C ASP A 65 8.26 19.64 28.51
N PRO A 66 8.51 18.49 27.85
CA PRO A 66 9.72 18.25 27.09
C PRO A 66 10.08 19.41 26.16
N VAL A 67 11.37 19.73 26.08
CA VAL A 67 11.89 20.90 25.38
C VAL A 67 12.74 20.49 24.21
N LYS A 68 12.49 21.10 23.05
CA LYS A 68 13.41 21.09 21.91
C LYS A 68 14.11 22.46 21.86
N LYS A 69 15.44 22.46 21.88
CA LYS A 69 16.27 23.67 21.80
C LYS A 69 17.14 23.61 20.56
N GLU A 70 17.31 24.74 19.90
CA GLU A 70 18.23 24.86 18.78
C GLU A 70 18.92 26.23 18.83
N PHE A 71 20.17 26.24 18.40
CA PHE A 71 20.99 27.43 18.36
C PHE A 71 21.43 27.60 16.92
N LEU A 72 21.09 28.73 16.31
CA LEU A 72 21.66 29.24 15.05
C LEU A 72 20.92 28.88 13.75
N ASP A 73 19.93 27.98 13.76
CA ASP A 73 19.08 27.69 12.59
C ASP A 73 17.69 28.34 12.69
N ALA A 74 17.22 28.86 11.56
CA ALA A 74 15.94 29.57 11.48
C ALA A 74 14.73 28.63 11.68
N ASP A 75 14.91 27.34 11.38
CA ASP A 75 13.87 26.31 11.37
C ASP A 75 14.28 25.14 12.27
N ILE A 76 13.39 24.68 13.14
CA ILE A 76 13.61 23.53 14.02
C ILE A 76 12.84 22.32 13.49
N LEU A 77 13.54 21.22 13.21
CA LEU A 77 12.91 19.93 12.90
C LEU A 77 12.43 19.24 14.18
N PHE A 78 11.12 19.19 14.35
CA PHE A 78 10.47 18.45 15.43
C PHE A 78 10.12 17.04 14.97
N SER A 79 11.02 16.08 15.20
CA SER A 79 10.91 14.67 14.80
C SER A 79 10.24 13.78 15.85
N ASP A 80 10.06 12.49 15.51
CA ASP A 80 9.58 11.42 16.40
C ASP A 80 8.15 11.61 16.92
N LEU A 81 7.33 12.30 16.12
CA LEU A 81 5.92 12.54 16.41
C LEU A 81 5.08 11.29 16.14
N LYS A 82 4.01 11.13 16.90
CA LYS A 82 3.02 10.07 16.70
C LYS A 82 2.04 10.48 15.61
N ARG A 83 1.75 9.58 14.68
CA ARG A 83 0.75 9.79 13.62
C ARG A 83 -0.63 10.14 14.20
N ASN A 84 -1.40 10.96 13.47
CA ASN A 84 -2.76 11.41 13.80
C ASN A 84 -2.88 12.01 15.21
N THR A 85 -1.81 12.60 15.72
CA THR A 85 -1.77 13.15 17.07
C THR A 85 -1.71 14.67 16.97
N GLN A 86 -2.52 15.33 17.79
CA GLN A 86 -2.47 16.77 17.94
C GLN A 86 -1.34 17.13 18.90
N TYR A 87 -0.45 18.01 18.45
CA TYR A 87 0.60 18.59 19.26
C TYR A 87 0.31 20.05 19.55
N ASN A 88 0.49 20.43 20.81
CA ASN A 88 0.45 21.81 21.28
C ASN A 88 1.89 22.22 21.55
N ILE A 89 2.34 23.35 21.00
CA ILE A 89 3.69 23.85 21.19
C ILE A 89 3.67 25.24 21.82
N LEU A 90 4.63 25.49 22.70
CA LEU A 90 4.85 26.78 23.36
C LEU A 90 6.27 27.25 23.04
N PRO A 91 6.43 28.07 21.98
CA PRO A 91 7.72 28.61 21.59
C PRO A 91 8.21 29.66 22.58
N TYR A 92 9.53 29.82 22.70
CA TYR A 92 10.15 30.84 23.55
C TYR A 92 11.50 31.31 23.01
N VAL A 93 11.92 32.48 23.48
CA VAL A 93 13.24 33.09 23.21
C VAL A 93 13.88 33.50 24.53
N ILE A 94 15.18 33.27 24.68
CA ILE A 94 15.99 33.68 25.85
C ILE A 94 16.89 34.82 25.41
N ASP A 95 16.82 35.95 26.14
CA ASP A 95 17.70 37.09 25.88
C ASP A 95 19.09 36.93 26.51
N LYS A 96 20.00 37.87 26.22
CA LYS A 96 21.38 37.87 26.75
C LYS A 96 21.45 37.96 28.28
N GLY A 97 20.39 38.41 28.95
CA GLY A 97 20.27 38.46 30.41
C GLY A 97 19.68 37.19 31.01
N GLY A 98 19.39 36.16 30.21
CA GLY A 98 18.79 34.91 30.64
C GLY A 98 17.27 34.99 30.85
N LYS A 99 16.61 36.08 30.42
CA LYS A 99 15.16 36.21 30.55
C LYS A 99 14.45 35.50 29.40
N THR A 100 13.58 34.55 29.75
CA THR A 100 12.71 33.84 28.80
C THR A 100 11.45 34.65 28.47
N THR A 101 11.17 34.80 27.18
CA THR A 101 9.91 35.35 26.65
C THR A 101 9.20 34.28 25.85
N TYR A 102 7.96 33.94 26.22
CA TYR A 102 7.13 32.98 25.51
C TYR A 102 6.37 33.65 24.36
N LEU A 103 6.25 32.95 23.25
CA LEU A 103 5.51 33.38 22.07
C LEU A 103 4.09 32.78 22.08
N GLU A 104 3.32 33.10 21.05
CA GLU A 104 1.98 32.54 20.86
C GLU A 104 2.02 31.00 20.79
N LYS A 105 1.08 30.35 21.49
CA LYS A 105 0.91 28.89 21.45
C LYS A 105 0.45 28.50 20.04
N ILE A 106 1.09 27.50 19.46
CA ILE A 106 0.72 26.96 18.14
C ILE A 106 0.19 25.54 18.35
N ARG A 107 -0.73 25.12 17.48
CA ARG A 107 -1.26 23.76 17.46
C ARG A 107 -1.20 23.23 16.05
N PHE A 108 -0.83 21.97 15.91
CA PHE A 108 -0.92 21.25 14.65
C PHE A 108 -1.23 19.78 14.92
N THR A 109 -1.79 19.10 13.93
CA THR A 109 -2.00 17.66 13.97
C THR A 109 -1.10 17.04 12.93
N THR A 110 -0.32 16.04 13.31
CA THR A 110 0.46 15.22 12.37
C THR A 110 -0.51 14.34 11.59
N ALA A 111 -1.18 14.92 10.60
CA ALA A 111 -2.18 14.25 9.78
C ALA A 111 -1.84 14.49 8.32
N LYS A 112 -1.19 13.51 7.72
CA LYS A 112 -1.24 13.33 6.27
C LYS A 112 -2.68 12.95 5.90
N LYS A 113 -3.22 13.54 4.83
CA LYS A 113 -4.48 13.07 4.25
C LYS A 113 -4.14 11.79 3.47
N TYR A 114 -4.84 10.72 3.76
CA TYR A 114 -4.66 9.44 3.06
C TYR A 114 -5.92 9.09 2.30
N ALA A 115 -5.75 8.39 1.19
CA ALA A 115 -6.82 7.68 0.52
C ALA A 115 -6.55 6.17 0.60
N ASP A 116 -7.61 5.38 0.74
CA ASP A 116 -7.48 3.93 0.56
C ASP A 116 -7.04 3.66 -0.88
N ILE A 117 -6.14 2.69 -1.07
CA ILE A 117 -5.77 2.25 -2.40
C ILE A 117 -6.91 1.40 -2.95
N GLU A 118 -7.37 1.77 -4.14
CA GLU A 118 -8.55 1.21 -4.80
C GLU A 118 -8.16 0.26 -5.94
N LEU A 119 -7.17 -0.60 -5.67
CA LEU A 119 -6.77 -1.67 -6.59
C LEU A 119 -7.47 -2.97 -6.20
N ALA A 120 -8.20 -3.51 -7.15
CA ALA A 120 -8.67 -4.87 -7.09
C ALA A 120 -7.58 -5.85 -7.54
N ASP A 121 -7.82 -7.13 -7.27
CA ASP A 121 -6.97 -8.24 -7.71
C ASP A 121 -5.47 -7.98 -7.43
N PRO A 122 -5.08 -7.60 -6.19
CA PRO A 122 -3.77 -7.04 -5.91
C PRO A 122 -2.67 -8.09 -5.79
N THR A 123 -1.46 -7.70 -6.20
CA THR A 123 -0.20 -8.41 -5.93
C THR A 123 0.81 -7.44 -5.31
N ILE A 124 1.65 -7.93 -4.39
CA ILE A 124 2.79 -7.16 -3.85
C ILE A 124 4.09 -7.90 -4.18
N PHE A 125 4.97 -7.22 -4.89
CA PHE A 125 6.29 -7.70 -5.23
C PHE A 125 7.36 -6.95 -4.43
N LEU A 126 8.14 -7.68 -3.60
CA LEU A 126 9.28 -7.13 -2.88
C LEU A 126 10.54 -7.22 -3.74
N TYR A 127 11.13 -6.08 -4.06
CA TYR A 127 12.34 -5.98 -4.88
C TYR A 127 13.26 -4.88 -4.37
N ASN A 128 14.54 -5.21 -4.13
CA ASN A 128 15.56 -4.29 -3.60
C ASN A 128 15.06 -3.44 -2.42
N ASP A 129 14.55 -4.12 -1.37
CA ASP A 129 14.00 -3.50 -0.16
C ASP A 129 12.83 -2.52 -0.39
N THR A 130 12.14 -2.61 -1.52
CA THR A 130 10.92 -1.84 -1.80
C THR A 130 9.78 -2.77 -2.19
N TYR A 131 8.61 -2.54 -1.61
CA TYR A 131 7.38 -3.22 -1.98
C TYR A 131 6.71 -2.46 -3.11
N TYR A 132 6.27 -3.19 -4.13
CA TYR A 132 5.53 -2.65 -5.28
C TYR A 132 4.16 -3.31 -5.36
N LEU A 133 3.11 -2.51 -5.31
CA LEU A 133 1.71 -2.96 -5.36
C LEU A 133 1.15 -2.69 -6.75
N TYR A 134 0.56 -3.73 -7.34
CA TYR A 134 -0.13 -3.69 -8.62
C TYR A 134 -1.52 -4.30 -8.44
N GLY A 135 -2.43 -4.01 -9.36
CA GLY A 135 -3.79 -4.55 -9.34
C GLY A 135 -4.66 -3.96 -10.44
N THR A 136 -5.85 -4.52 -10.61
CA THR A 136 -6.90 -4.00 -11.49
C THR A 136 -7.39 -2.64 -10.96
N GLY A 137 -7.41 -1.61 -11.81
CA GLY A 137 -7.89 -0.28 -11.43
C GLY A 137 -7.47 0.86 -12.35
N GLY A 138 -6.53 0.62 -13.26
CA GLY A 138 -6.22 1.55 -14.36
C GLY A 138 -7.19 1.40 -15.53
N ASP A 139 -7.44 2.48 -16.27
CA ASP A 139 -8.35 2.48 -17.43
C ASP A 139 -7.80 1.60 -18.58
N LYS A 140 -6.48 1.68 -18.83
CA LYS A 140 -5.81 1.02 -19.97
C LYS A 140 -4.48 0.36 -19.60
N GLY A 141 -4.42 -0.27 -18.44
CA GLY A 141 -3.22 -0.94 -17.95
C GLY A 141 -3.16 -0.97 -16.43
N PHE A 142 -1.95 -1.12 -15.89
CA PHE A 142 -1.74 -1.30 -14.45
C PHE A 142 -0.91 -0.16 -13.86
N LEU A 143 -1.52 0.51 -12.88
CA LEU A 143 -0.81 1.43 -11.99
C LEU A 143 0.11 0.66 -11.06
N VAL A 144 1.14 1.32 -10.54
CA VAL A 144 2.01 0.77 -9.50
C VAL A 144 2.14 1.75 -8.35
N TYR A 145 2.04 1.25 -7.13
CA TYR A 145 2.35 2.00 -5.91
C TYR A 145 3.59 1.40 -5.27
N SER A 146 4.33 2.20 -4.49
CA SER A 146 5.54 1.75 -3.82
C SER A 146 5.53 2.09 -2.32
N SER A 147 6.12 1.21 -1.52
CA SER A 147 6.27 1.41 -0.06
C SER A 147 7.57 0.76 0.42
N THR A 148 8.18 1.32 1.46
CA THR A 148 9.35 0.72 2.11
C THR A 148 8.97 -0.03 3.40
N ASP A 149 7.74 0.13 3.91
CA ASP A 149 7.31 -0.35 5.23
C ASP A 149 5.94 -1.05 5.23
N LEU A 150 5.26 -1.15 4.09
CA LEU A 150 3.88 -1.63 3.92
C LEU A 150 2.82 -0.78 4.64
N GLN A 151 3.19 0.34 5.26
CA GLN A 151 2.28 1.22 6.00
C GLN A 151 1.93 2.45 5.20
N GLU A 152 2.95 3.12 4.65
CA GLU A 152 2.78 4.30 3.82
C GLU A 152 3.14 3.97 2.38
N TRP A 153 2.19 4.20 1.47
CA TRP A 153 2.38 3.99 0.05
C TRP A 153 2.48 5.32 -0.69
N ASN A 154 3.30 5.34 -1.72
CA ASN A 154 3.50 6.44 -2.65
C ASN A 154 3.08 6.01 -4.05
N GLY A 155 2.49 6.92 -4.81
CA GLY A 155 2.16 6.70 -6.21
C GLY A 155 0.77 7.22 -6.60
N PRO A 156 0.28 6.84 -7.79
CA PRO A 156 0.91 5.92 -8.75
C PRO A 156 2.32 6.36 -9.21
N ALA A 157 3.27 5.44 -9.28
CA ALA A 157 4.70 5.70 -9.47
C ALA A 157 5.27 5.13 -10.78
N GLY A 158 4.45 4.54 -11.64
CA GLY A 158 4.90 3.94 -12.88
C GLY A 158 5.44 4.96 -13.88
N VAL A 159 6.40 4.54 -14.71
CA VAL A 159 7.13 5.43 -15.64
C VAL A 159 6.29 5.92 -16.82
N ARG A 160 5.06 5.44 -16.98
CA ARG A 160 4.08 5.90 -17.97
C ARG A 160 2.93 6.61 -17.28
N GLU A 161 3.19 7.80 -16.72
CA GLU A 161 2.15 8.60 -16.04
C GLU A 161 1.48 7.82 -14.90
N GLY A 162 2.28 7.12 -14.08
CA GLY A 162 1.78 6.28 -13.00
C GLY A 162 1.57 4.80 -13.38
N TYR A 163 1.50 4.48 -14.67
CA TYR A 163 1.36 3.11 -15.17
C TYR A 163 2.72 2.40 -15.27
N ALA A 164 2.79 1.18 -14.75
CA ALA A 164 3.90 0.26 -15.01
C ALA A 164 3.72 -0.48 -16.34
N LEU A 165 2.48 -0.66 -16.78
CA LEU A 165 2.12 -1.27 -18.06
C LEU A 165 0.95 -0.48 -18.65
N LYS A 166 1.00 -0.17 -19.94
CA LYS A 166 -0.05 0.60 -20.65
C LYS A 166 -0.37 -0.05 -22.00
N SER A 167 -1.64 -0.02 -22.39
CA SER A 167 -2.13 -0.50 -23.68
C SER A 167 -1.35 0.14 -24.84
N GLY A 168 -1.03 -0.64 -25.87
CA GLY A 168 -0.26 -0.19 -27.04
C GLY A 168 1.24 -0.46 -26.96
N GLU A 169 1.76 -0.85 -25.80
CA GLU A 169 3.15 -1.33 -25.63
C GLU A 169 3.22 -2.86 -25.36
N THR A 170 2.06 -3.51 -25.33
CA THR A 170 1.89 -4.94 -25.04
C THR A 170 0.52 -5.44 -25.54
N PHE A 171 0.27 -6.74 -25.47
CA PHE A 171 -1.01 -7.35 -25.87
C PHE A 171 -2.18 -6.77 -25.06
N GLY A 172 -3.28 -6.47 -25.77
CA GLY A 172 -4.55 -6.04 -25.19
C GLY A 172 -4.90 -4.57 -25.48
N THR A 173 -6.18 -4.30 -25.65
CA THR A 173 -6.76 -2.95 -25.80
C THR A 173 -7.61 -2.54 -24.61
N ASP A 174 -8.24 -3.51 -23.94
CA ASP A 174 -9.20 -3.30 -22.86
C ASP A 174 -9.15 -4.46 -21.86
N TRP A 175 -9.90 -4.31 -20.76
CA TRP A 175 -10.12 -5.36 -19.75
C TRP A 175 -8.82 -5.87 -19.11
N PHE A 176 -7.92 -4.94 -18.77
CA PHE A 176 -6.68 -5.21 -18.07
C PHE A 176 -6.96 -5.60 -16.62
N TRP A 177 -6.79 -6.88 -16.30
CA TRP A 177 -7.14 -7.46 -14.99
C TRP A 177 -6.02 -8.31 -14.39
N ALA A 178 -6.01 -8.36 -13.05
CA ALA A 178 -5.28 -9.31 -12.21
C ALA A 178 -3.80 -9.47 -12.60
N PRO A 179 -2.98 -8.40 -12.49
CA PRO A 179 -1.56 -8.49 -12.78
C PRO A 179 -0.84 -9.27 -11.65
N GLN A 180 0.15 -10.07 -12.03
CA GLN A 180 1.15 -10.64 -11.14
C GLN A 180 2.53 -10.20 -11.61
N VAL A 181 3.36 -9.64 -10.72
CA VAL A 181 4.76 -9.28 -11.03
C VAL A 181 5.71 -10.24 -10.31
N PHE A 182 6.67 -10.77 -11.06
CA PHE A 182 7.63 -11.74 -10.55
C PHE A 182 8.98 -11.60 -11.24
N LYS A 183 10.03 -12.06 -10.56
CA LYS A 183 11.37 -12.18 -11.15
C LYS A 183 11.55 -13.55 -11.76
N TYR A 184 12.05 -13.60 -13.00
CA TYR A 184 12.46 -14.83 -13.63
C TYR A 184 13.78 -14.61 -14.37
N LYS A 185 14.78 -15.45 -14.08
CA LYS A 185 16.17 -15.24 -14.53
C LYS A 185 16.64 -13.82 -14.16
N ASN A 186 17.05 -13.02 -15.15
CA ASN A 186 17.63 -11.68 -14.95
C ASN A 186 16.63 -10.53 -15.16
N SER A 187 15.37 -10.81 -15.44
CA SER A 187 14.36 -9.79 -15.77
C SER A 187 13.14 -9.89 -14.86
N LEU A 188 12.36 -8.82 -14.83
CA LEU A 188 11.06 -8.78 -14.20
C LEU A 188 9.99 -9.02 -15.26
N TYR A 189 8.95 -9.75 -14.88
CA TYR A 189 7.84 -10.08 -15.74
C TYR A 189 6.54 -9.69 -15.06
N MET A 190 5.56 -9.31 -15.88
CA MET A 190 4.18 -9.09 -15.47
C MET A 190 3.30 -10.02 -16.30
N ALA A 191 2.65 -10.97 -15.64
CA ALA A 191 1.56 -11.72 -16.24
C ALA A 191 0.24 -11.05 -15.90
N TYR A 192 -0.67 -10.97 -16.86
CA TYR A 192 -1.94 -10.27 -16.68
C TYR A 192 -2.98 -10.79 -17.67
N ALA A 193 -4.25 -10.47 -17.42
CA ALA A 193 -5.31 -10.66 -18.40
C ALA A 193 -5.63 -9.34 -19.11
N ALA A 194 -5.85 -9.38 -20.42
CA ALA A 194 -6.45 -8.31 -21.21
C ALA A 194 -7.31 -8.92 -22.32
N ASN A 195 -8.44 -8.29 -22.64
CA ASN A 195 -9.44 -8.84 -23.54
C ASN A 195 -9.76 -10.31 -23.24
N GLU A 196 -9.87 -10.67 -21.96
CA GLU A 196 -10.16 -12.04 -21.52
C GLU A 196 -9.13 -13.09 -21.95
N GLN A 197 -7.88 -12.66 -22.16
CA GLN A 197 -6.75 -13.50 -22.54
C GLN A 197 -5.51 -13.15 -21.72
N ILE A 198 -4.68 -14.15 -21.43
CA ILE A 198 -3.46 -13.96 -20.65
C ILE A 198 -2.32 -13.54 -21.55
N ALA A 199 -1.53 -12.58 -21.11
CA ALA A 199 -0.27 -12.18 -21.73
C ALA A 199 0.81 -11.99 -20.68
N ILE A 200 2.07 -12.07 -21.12
CA ILE A 200 3.24 -11.87 -20.28
C ILE A 200 4.12 -10.80 -20.94
N ALA A 201 4.39 -9.74 -20.19
CA ALA A 201 5.28 -8.64 -20.58
C ALA A 201 6.51 -8.61 -19.66
N ASN A 202 7.61 -8.01 -20.10
CA ASN A 202 8.83 -7.93 -19.30
C ASN A 202 9.35 -6.48 -19.14
N SER A 203 10.12 -6.27 -18.08
CA SER A 203 10.81 -5.02 -17.78
C SER A 203 12.10 -5.29 -16.99
N ASP A 204 13.00 -4.31 -16.97
CA ASP A 204 14.17 -4.30 -16.08
C ASP A 204 13.88 -3.54 -14.78
N SER A 205 12.70 -2.93 -14.66
CA SER A 205 12.29 -2.13 -13.51
C SER A 205 10.89 -2.51 -13.01
N PRO A 206 10.67 -2.58 -11.69
CA PRO A 206 9.33 -2.80 -11.14
C PRO A 206 8.39 -1.62 -11.43
N LEU A 207 8.92 -0.44 -11.77
CA LEU A 207 8.12 0.72 -12.19
C LEU A 207 7.74 0.69 -13.68
N GLY A 208 8.15 -0.35 -14.41
CA GLY A 208 7.94 -0.48 -15.84
C GLY A 208 8.94 0.33 -16.70
N PRO A 209 8.67 0.47 -18.00
CA PRO A 209 7.47 -0.06 -18.67
C PRO A 209 7.61 -1.57 -18.82
N PHE A 210 6.57 -2.33 -18.49
CA PHE A 210 6.44 -3.72 -18.90
C PHE A 210 5.90 -3.76 -20.32
N THR A 211 6.65 -4.37 -21.23
CA THR A 211 6.35 -4.34 -22.67
C THR A 211 6.49 -5.71 -23.33
N GLN A 212 5.98 -5.84 -24.54
CA GLN A 212 6.27 -6.97 -25.44
C GLN A 212 6.94 -6.47 -26.73
N SER A 213 7.72 -7.33 -27.36
CA SER A 213 8.15 -7.09 -28.74
C SER A 213 6.98 -7.33 -29.71
N SER A 214 6.88 -6.51 -30.74
CA SER A 214 5.86 -6.69 -31.78
C SER A 214 6.19 -7.90 -32.68
N PRO A 215 5.20 -8.72 -33.07
CA PRO A 215 3.79 -8.63 -32.72
C PRO A 215 3.53 -9.06 -31.27
N PHE A 216 2.67 -8.31 -30.57
CA PHE A 216 2.24 -8.63 -29.21
C PHE A 216 1.48 -9.95 -29.17
N ARG A 217 1.76 -10.79 -28.17
CA ARG A 217 1.24 -12.17 -28.09
C ARG A 217 0.54 -12.42 -26.77
N LYS A 218 -0.55 -13.16 -26.85
CA LYS A 218 -1.18 -13.82 -25.71
C LYS A 218 -0.66 -15.26 -25.59
N ILE A 219 -0.81 -15.84 -24.41
CA ILE A 219 -0.69 -17.30 -24.19
C ILE A 219 -1.77 -18.01 -25.02
N SER A 220 -1.42 -19.12 -25.65
CA SER A 220 -2.35 -19.89 -26.48
C SER A 220 -3.45 -20.53 -25.63
N GLY A 221 -4.66 -20.51 -26.18
CA GLY A 221 -5.85 -21.06 -25.54
C GLY A 221 -7.08 -20.92 -26.41
N THR A 222 -8.04 -21.83 -26.24
CA THR A 222 -9.31 -21.86 -27.00
C THR A 222 -10.49 -21.29 -26.23
N THR A 223 -10.32 -21.01 -24.93
CA THR A 223 -11.36 -20.49 -24.03
C THR A 223 -10.97 -19.11 -23.52
N THR A 224 -11.89 -18.46 -22.80
CA THR A 224 -11.51 -17.32 -21.96
C THR A 224 -10.53 -17.80 -20.89
N GLN A 225 -9.52 -16.97 -20.64
CA GLN A 225 -8.48 -17.23 -19.64
C GLN A 225 -8.10 -15.94 -18.92
N ILE A 226 -8.14 -15.98 -17.59
CA ILE A 226 -7.88 -14.82 -16.71
C ILE A 226 -7.08 -15.24 -15.48
N ASP A 227 -6.78 -14.27 -14.61
CA ASP A 227 -6.13 -14.44 -13.31
C ASP A 227 -4.86 -15.31 -13.36
N PRO A 228 -3.85 -14.90 -14.15
CA PRO A 228 -2.61 -15.66 -14.24
C PRO A 228 -1.81 -15.55 -12.95
N TYR A 229 -1.26 -16.68 -12.52
CA TYR A 229 -0.26 -16.76 -11.47
C TYR A 229 0.87 -17.71 -11.88
N LEU A 230 2.06 -17.16 -12.10
CA LEU A 230 3.25 -17.94 -12.34
C LEU A 230 3.93 -18.33 -11.04
N PHE A 231 4.28 -19.60 -10.98
CA PHE A 231 5.08 -20.19 -9.92
C PHE A 231 6.29 -20.88 -10.54
N ILE A 232 7.48 -20.57 -10.04
CA ILE A 232 8.72 -21.20 -10.46
C ILE A 232 9.08 -22.24 -9.40
N ASP A 233 9.01 -23.51 -9.76
CA ASP A 233 9.39 -24.59 -8.84
C ASP A 233 10.91 -24.61 -8.59
N ASP A 234 11.34 -25.28 -7.52
CA ASP A 234 12.76 -25.46 -7.18
C ASP A 234 13.55 -26.17 -8.30
N SER A 235 12.86 -26.94 -9.15
CA SER A 235 13.44 -27.54 -10.36
C SER A 235 13.77 -26.52 -11.47
N GLY A 236 13.37 -25.26 -11.31
CA GLY A 236 13.50 -24.18 -12.29
C GLY A 236 12.38 -24.15 -13.34
N LYS A 237 11.41 -25.06 -13.25
CA LYS A 237 10.29 -25.13 -14.19
C LYS A 237 9.22 -24.07 -13.88
N PRO A 238 8.79 -23.28 -14.89
CA PRO A 238 7.68 -22.36 -14.74
C PRO A 238 6.33 -23.08 -14.90
N TYR A 239 5.41 -22.86 -13.96
CA TYR A 239 4.04 -23.31 -14.02
C TYR A 239 3.10 -22.09 -14.03
N LEU A 240 2.18 -22.05 -14.99
CA LEU A 240 1.11 -21.07 -15.04
C LEU A 240 -0.15 -21.67 -14.41
N TYR A 241 -0.59 -21.11 -13.30
CA TYR A 241 -1.93 -21.31 -12.75
C TYR A 241 -2.84 -20.22 -13.27
N TYR A 242 -4.03 -20.58 -13.71
CA TYR A 242 -4.93 -19.62 -14.32
C TYR A 242 -6.36 -20.13 -14.37
N VAL A 243 -7.29 -19.20 -14.55
CA VAL A 243 -8.70 -19.52 -14.63
C VAL A 243 -9.09 -19.74 -16.07
N ARG A 244 -9.88 -20.79 -16.33
CA ARG A 244 -10.51 -21.03 -17.63
C ARG A 244 -12.02 -21.13 -17.47
N PHE A 245 -12.74 -20.54 -18.40
CA PHE A 245 -14.20 -20.68 -18.50
C PHE A 245 -14.70 -20.44 -19.92
N GLU A 246 -15.93 -20.87 -20.15
CA GLU A 246 -16.73 -20.56 -21.32
C GLU A 246 -17.96 -19.77 -20.86
N VAL A 247 -18.63 -19.10 -21.81
CA VAL A 247 -19.86 -18.36 -21.53
C VAL A 247 -20.88 -19.26 -20.82
N ASN A 248 -21.38 -18.80 -19.68
CA ASN A 248 -22.34 -19.53 -18.81
C ASN A 248 -21.82 -20.86 -18.24
N LYS A 249 -20.50 -21.07 -18.15
CA LYS A 249 -19.89 -22.23 -17.47
C LYS A 249 -19.18 -21.82 -16.18
N PRO A 250 -18.98 -22.75 -15.23
CA PRO A 250 -18.21 -22.49 -14.02
C PRO A 250 -16.77 -22.06 -14.33
N TYR A 251 -16.23 -21.19 -13.47
CA TYR A 251 -14.83 -20.75 -13.53
C TYR A 251 -14.02 -21.75 -12.72
N LYS A 252 -12.96 -22.29 -13.32
CA LYS A 252 -12.10 -23.32 -12.71
C LYS A 252 -10.64 -22.95 -12.87
N ILE A 253 -9.82 -23.34 -11.90
CA ILE A 253 -8.38 -23.11 -11.94
C ILE A 253 -7.69 -24.32 -12.55
N TYR A 254 -6.82 -24.06 -13.52
CA TYR A 254 -5.97 -25.03 -14.19
C TYR A 254 -4.50 -24.66 -14.00
N VAL A 255 -3.62 -25.63 -14.27
CA VAL A 255 -2.18 -25.46 -14.32
C VAL A 255 -1.59 -26.05 -15.60
N ALA A 256 -0.61 -25.38 -16.17
CA ALA A 256 0.22 -25.91 -17.26
C ALA A 256 1.70 -25.56 -17.03
N GLU A 257 2.63 -26.45 -17.42
CA GLU A 257 4.04 -26.08 -17.54
C GLU A 257 4.16 -25.08 -18.70
N LEU A 258 4.90 -23.98 -18.51
CA LEU A 258 5.23 -23.04 -19.57
C LEU A 258 6.52 -23.43 -20.27
N GLU A 259 6.71 -22.93 -21.48
CA GLU A 259 8.02 -22.93 -22.11
C GLU A 259 9.05 -22.17 -21.26
N SER A 260 10.33 -22.54 -21.40
CA SER A 260 11.40 -21.99 -20.56
C SER A 260 11.66 -20.48 -20.76
N ASP A 261 11.13 -19.91 -21.84
CA ASP A 261 11.14 -18.49 -22.18
C ASP A 261 9.81 -17.78 -21.83
N LEU A 262 8.86 -18.50 -21.22
CA LEU A 262 7.52 -18.05 -20.85
C LEU A 262 6.64 -17.66 -22.04
N SER A 263 7.00 -18.05 -23.27
CA SER A 263 6.29 -17.62 -24.48
C SER A 263 4.90 -18.24 -24.64
N ASP A 264 4.72 -19.48 -24.18
CA ASP A 264 3.45 -20.21 -24.26
C ASP A 264 3.38 -21.39 -23.28
N ILE A 265 2.21 -22.03 -23.20
CA ILE A 265 2.03 -23.32 -22.53
C ILE A 265 2.73 -24.45 -23.30
N LYS A 266 3.42 -25.31 -22.55
CA LYS A 266 4.15 -26.49 -23.06
C LYS A 266 3.36 -27.78 -22.91
N THR A 267 2.44 -27.83 -21.94
CA THR A 267 1.66 -29.03 -21.62
C THR A 267 0.16 -28.75 -21.68
N ASP A 268 -0.63 -29.80 -21.86
CA ASP A 268 -2.08 -29.71 -21.70
C ASP A 268 -2.45 -29.24 -20.29
N PRO A 269 -3.42 -28.31 -20.14
CA PRO A 269 -3.79 -27.79 -18.84
C PRO A 269 -4.49 -28.84 -17.97
N LEU A 270 -4.05 -28.98 -16.72
CA LEU A 270 -4.61 -29.91 -15.73
C LEU A 270 -5.50 -29.16 -14.74
N LEU A 271 -6.67 -29.73 -14.44
CA LEU A 271 -7.60 -29.14 -13.47
C LEU A 271 -6.97 -29.16 -12.07
N CYS A 272 -6.97 -28.01 -11.40
CA CYS A 272 -6.50 -27.88 -10.03
C CYS A 272 -7.67 -27.92 -9.04
N VAL A 273 -8.56 -26.94 -9.14
CA VAL A 273 -9.73 -26.81 -8.25
C VAL A 273 -10.94 -26.28 -9.02
N GLU A 274 -12.12 -26.70 -8.58
CA GLU A 274 -13.41 -26.18 -9.00
C GLU A 274 -14.35 -26.10 -7.79
N ALA A 275 -15.38 -25.24 -7.82
CA ALA A 275 -16.31 -25.14 -6.69
C ALA A 275 -17.09 -26.44 -6.46
N GLU A 276 -17.02 -27.00 -5.26
CA GLU A 276 -17.65 -28.28 -4.92
C GLU A 276 -18.96 -28.07 -4.15
N SER A 277 -18.89 -27.50 -2.96
CA SER A 277 -20.04 -27.35 -2.05
C SER A 277 -19.75 -26.36 -0.91
N GLY A 278 -20.76 -26.12 -0.06
CA GLY A 278 -20.61 -25.31 1.14
C GLY A 278 -20.28 -23.85 0.83
N TRP A 279 -19.22 -23.34 1.43
CA TRP A 279 -18.81 -21.94 1.33
C TRP A 279 -18.52 -21.48 -0.11
N GLU A 280 -18.14 -22.40 -1.01
CA GLU A 280 -17.80 -22.12 -2.41
C GLU A 280 -19.03 -21.93 -3.32
N LYS A 281 -20.23 -22.22 -2.80
CA LYS A 281 -21.50 -22.19 -3.56
C LYS A 281 -22.57 -21.39 -2.84
N ALA A 282 -22.24 -20.15 -2.43
CA ALA A 282 -23.21 -19.21 -1.88
C ALA A 282 -24.33 -18.90 -2.90
N ASN A 283 -24.02 -18.91 -4.20
CA ASN A 283 -25.00 -18.95 -5.28
C ASN A 283 -24.83 -20.25 -6.09
N PRO A 284 -25.76 -21.22 -6.02
CA PRO A 284 -25.61 -22.49 -6.73
C PRO A 284 -25.63 -22.35 -8.25
N ASN A 285 -26.17 -21.25 -8.79
CA ASN A 285 -26.25 -20.98 -10.23
C ASN A 285 -25.00 -20.27 -10.78
N GLN A 286 -24.06 -19.88 -9.93
CA GLN A 286 -22.85 -19.18 -10.32
C GLN A 286 -21.65 -19.72 -9.53
N SER A 287 -21.00 -20.74 -10.09
CA SER A 287 -19.83 -21.38 -9.49
C SER A 287 -18.55 -20.75 -10.01
N VAL A 288 -17.78 -20.15 -9.10
CA VAL A 288 -16.52 -19.48 -9.41
C VAL A 288 -15.44 -19.98 -8.46
N THR A 289 -14.32 -20.41 -9.01
CA THR A 289 -13.02 -20.53 -8.34
C THR A 289 -11.98 -19.77 -9.17
N GLU A 290 -11.33 -18.77 -8.58
CA GLU A 290 -10.47 -17.82 -9.29
C GLU A 290 -9.36 -17.25 -8.40
N GLY A 291 -8.55 -16.32 -8.93
CA GLY A 291 -7.43 -15.70 -8.22
C GLY A 291 -6.45 -16.69 -7.60
N PRO A 292 -5.83 -17.61 -8.37
CA PRO A 292 -4.87 -18.56 -7.84
C PRO A 292 -3.64 -17.84 -7.29
N THR A 293 -3.12 -18.33 -6.16
CA THR A 293 -1.79 -18.01 -5.65
C THR A 293 -1.14 -19.28 -5.17
N VAL A 294 0.09 -19.56 -5.62
CA VAL A 294 0.79 -20.81 -5.30
C VAL A 294 2.13 -20.56 -4.68
N ILE A 295 2.38 -21.23 -3.55
CA ILE A 295 3.70 -21.30 -2.93
C ILE A 295 4.07 -22.74 -2.60
N LYS A 296 5.37 -22.97 -2.43
CA LYS A 296 5.91 -24.20 -1.84
C LYS A 296 6.40 -23.90 -0.43
N HIS A 297 5.93 -24.67 0.54
CA HIS A 297 6.30 -24.54 1.95
C HIS A 297 6.49 -25.94 2.55
N GLN A 298 7.66 -26.20 3.12
CA GLN A 298 8.03 -27.51 3.71
C GLN A 298 7.75 -28.70 2.77
N ASN A 299 8.16 -28.60 1.50
CA ASN A 299 7.95 -29.61 0.43
C ASN A 299 6.49 -29.86 0.02
N LEU A 300 5.54 -29.06 0.50
CA LEU A 300 4.14 -29.10 0.08
C LEU A 300 3.78 -27.84 -0.69
N TYR A 301 2.98 -27.99 -1.75
CA TYR A 301 2.43 -26.87 -2.50
C TYR A 301 1.11 -26.46 -1.88
N TYR A 302 0.90 -25.15 -1.71
CA TYR A 302 -0.34 -24.55 -1.24
C TYR A 302 -0.89 -23.68 -2.37
N LEU A 303 -2.09 -24.00 -2.84
CA LEU A 303 -2.86 -23.23 -3.80
C LEU A 303 -3.96 -22.48 -3.04
N PHE A 304 -3.78 -21.19 -2.87
CA PHE A 304 -4.81 -20.26 -2.42
C PHE A 304 -5.70 -19.90 -3.60
N TYR A 305 -6.99 -19.78 -3.35
CA TYR A 305 -7.96 -19.39 -4.37
C TYR A 305 -9.18 -18.75 -3.73
N SER A 306 -9.86 -17.92 -4.50
CA SER A 306 -11.13 -17.33 -4.10
C SER A 306 -12.29 -18.10 -4.68
N ALA A 307 -13.41 -18.14 -3.97
CA ALA A 307 -14.66 -18.72 -4.48
C ALA A 307 -15.85 -17.77 -4.34
N ASN A 308 -16.90 -18.07 -5.12
CA ASN A 308 -18.08 -17.23 -5.38
C ASN A 308 -17.80 -16.08 -6.35
N TYR A 309 -18.86 -15.43 -6.84
CA TYR A 309 -18.74 -14.24 -7.69
C TYR A 309 -18.18 -13.05 -6.88
N PHE A 310 -17.25 -12.29 -7.44
CA PHE A 310 -16.61 -11.14 -6.74
C PHE A 310 -17.63 -10.13 -6.18
N GLY A 311 -18.78 -9.95 -6.83
CA GLY A 311 -19.84 -9.05 -6.37
C GLY A 311 -20.70 -9.61 -5.22
N ASN A 312 -20.52 -10.87 -4.85
CA ASN A 312 -21.20 -11.49 -3.73
C ASN A 312 -20.47 -11.17 -2.41
N ILE A 313 -21.21 -10.83 -1.36
CA ILE A 313 -20.64 -10.56 -0.02
C ILE A 313 -19.86 -11.75 0.56
N HIS A 314 -20.14 -12.96 0.09
CA HIS A 314 -19.50 -14.23 0.45
C HIS A 314 -18.27 -14.55 -0.40
N TYR A 315 -17.81 -13.68 -1.29
CA TYR A 315 -16.51 -13.83 -1.94
C TYR A 315 -15.43 -13.94 -0.86
N SER A 316 -14.68 -15.05 -0.90
CA SER A 316 -13.84 -15.53 0.21
C SER A 316 -12.68 -16.38 -0.31
N VAL A 317 -11.62 -16.52 0.50
CA VAL A 317 -10.40 -17.26 0.14
C VAL A 317 -10.33 -18.56 0.92
N GLY A 318 -10.06 -19.66 0.22
CA GLY A 318 -9.66 -20.95 0.76
C GLY A 318 -8.30 -21.37 0.23
N TYR A 319 -7.87 -22.58 0.59
CA TYR A 319 -6.69 -23.17 -0.03
C TYR A 319 -6.80 -24.69 -0.17
N ALA A 320 -6.00 -25.22 -1.08
CA ALA A 320 -5.78 -26.64 -1.28
C ALA A 320 -4.27 -26.95 -1.21
N THR A 321 -3.93 -28.20 -0.93
CA THR A 321 -2.54 -28.66 -0.85
C THR A 321 -2.24 -29.80 -1.81
N SER A 322 -0.99 -29.91 -2.25
CA SER A 322 -0.53 -31.03 -3.05
C SER A 322 0.95 -31.34 -2.80
N ALA A 323 1.35 -32.59 -3.04
CA ALA A 323 2.76 -33.00 -3.07
C ALA A 323 3.43 -32.70 -4.43
N SER A 324 2.68 -32.24 -5.42
CA SER A 324 3.15 -31.90 -6.78
C SER A 324 2.61 -30.54 -7.20
N PRO A 325 3.36 -29.73 -7.99
CA PRO A 325 2.84 -28.46 -8.48
C PRO A 325 1.61 -28.67 -9.38
N THR A 326 1.45 -29.84 -10.00
CA THR A 326 0.32 -30.11 -10.90
C THR A 326 -0.85 -30.84 -10.25
N GLY A 327 -0.85 -30.98 -8.93
CA GLY A 327 -1.87 -31.76 -8.22
C GLY A 327 -1.57 -33.27 -8.18
N PRO A 328 -2.54 -34.09 -7.70
CA PRO A 328 -3.90 -33.71 -7.33
C PRO A 328 -3.93 -32.81 -6.09
N TRP A 329 -4.95 -31.95 -6.02
CA TRP A 329 -5.11 -30.96 -4.95
C TRP A 329 -6.15 -31.41 -3.92
N THR A 330 -5.82 -31.29 -2.64
CA THR A 330 -6.71 -31.59 -1.51
C THR A 330 -7.10 -30.30 -0.81
N LYS A 331 -8.38 -29.92 -0.90
CA LYS A 331 -8.90 -28.72 -0.25
C LYS A 331 -8.86 -28.83 1.27
N TYR A 332 -8.45 -27.75 1.92
CA TYR A 332 -8.47 -27.68 3.37
C TYR A 332 -9.91 -27.57 3.89
N LYS A 333 -10.33 -28.52 4.72
CA LYS A 333 -11.70 -28.62 5.25
C LYS A 333 -12.10 -27.44 6.16
N GLY A 334 -11.14 -26.72 6.73
CA GLY A 334 -11.40 -25.52 7.53
C GLY A 334 -11.54 -24.23 6.71
N SER A 335 -11.50 -24.32 5.38
CA SER A 335 -11.76 -23.18 4.49
C SER A 335 -13.21 -22.67 4.63
N PRO A 336 -13.47 -21.36 4.39
CA PRO A 336 -12.52 -20.34 3.94
C PRO A 336 -11.66 -19.82 5.08
N ILE A 337 -10.43 -19.42 4.79
CA ILE A 337 -9.50 -18.80 5.75
C ILE A 337 -9.68 -17.27 5.81
N ILE A 338 -10.13 -16.64 4.73
CA ILE A 338 -10.49 -15.22 4.67
C ILE A 338 -11.94 -15.13 4.21
N ASP A 339 -12.80 -14.53 5.03
CA ASP A 339 -14.19 -14.26 4.69
C ASP A 339 -14.70 -13.03 5.46
N ARG A 340 -15.92 -12.60 5.15
CA ARG A 340 -16.56 -11.45 5.81
C ARG A 340 -16.74 -11.58 7.32
N LEU A 341 -16.87 -12.80 7.85
CA LEU A 341 -17.06 -13.03 9.29
C LEU A 341 -15.73 -12.94 10.04
N LYS A 342 -14.65 -13.43 9.42
CA LYS A 342 -13.30 -13.39 9.95
C LYS A 342 -12.71 -11.99 9.85
N ILE A 343 -12.78 -11.36 8.68
CA ILE A 343 -12.16 -10.05 8.44
C ILE A 343 -13.08 -8.88 8.80
N GLY A 344 -14.40 -9.05 8.69
CA GLY A 344 -15.38 -7.98 8.95
C GLY A 344 -15.79 -7.18 7.71
N TYR A 345 -15.32 -7.56 6.52
CA TYR A 345 -15.57 -6.84 5.27
C TYR A 345 -16.16 -7.75 4.20
N ASN A 346 -17.15 -7.24 3.47
CA ASN A 346 -17.80 -7.99 2.39
C ASN A 346 -16.85 -8.24 1.23
N GLY A 347 -17.02 -9.39 0.59
CA GLY A 347 -16.32 -9.77 -0.63
C GLY A 347 -14.79 -9.75 -0.50
N SER A 348 -14.28 -10.40 0.55
CA SER A 348 -12.85 -10.46 0.87
C SER A 348 -12.19 -11.57 0.07
N GLY A 349 -11.59 -11.24 -1.08
CA GLY A 349 -10.98 -12.24 -1.95
C GLY A 349 -10.09 -11.62 -3.02
N HIS A 350 -9.67 -12.47 -3.96
CA HIS A 350 -8.55 -12.32 -4.91
C HIS A 350 -7.34 -11.65 -4.27
N GLY A 351 -6.26 -12.40 -4.13
CA GLY A 351 -5.07 -11.88 -3.47
C GLY A 351 -3.83 -12.70 -3.73
N ASP A 352 -2.74 -12.23 -3.14
CA ASP A 352 -1.41 -12.81 -3.28
C ASP A 352 -0.74 -12.94 -1.91
N LEU A 353 0.06 -13.99 -1.77
CA LEU A 353 0.81 -14.32 -0.57
C LEU A 353 2.29 -14.01 -0.84
N PHE A 354 2.86 -13.11 -0.05
CA PHE A 354 4.27 -12.72 -0.16
C PHE A 354 4.96 -12.73 1.20
N ARG A 355 6.28 -12.64 1.19
CA ARG A 355 7.08 -12.46 2.42
C ARG A 355 7.48 -11.01 2.59
N ASP A 356 7.33 -10.49 3.79
CA ASP A 356 7.91 -9.20 4.17
C ASP A 356 9.44 -9.29 4.29
N LYS A 357 10.10 -8.15 4.50
CA LYS A 357 11.56 -8.05 4.69
C LYS A 357 12.10 -8.89 5.84
N ASN A 358 11.27 -9.24 6.81
CA ASN A 358 11.63 -10.08 7.95
C ASN A 358 11.34 -11.57 7.69
N GLY A 359 10.83 -11.91 6.50
CA GLY A 359 10.48 -13.27 6.11
C GLY A 359 9.10 -13.73 6.57
N ASN A 360 8.29 -12.85 7.18
CA ASN A 360 6.94 -13.21 7.62
C ASN A 360 5.96 -13.22 6.44
N TYR A 361 5.03 -14.15 6.45
CA TYR A 361 3.99 -14.22 5.41
C TYR A 361 2.92 -13.15 5.61
N LYS A 362 2.55 -12.51 4.50
CA LYS A 362 1.46 -11.54 4.39
C LYS A 362 0.56 -11.94 3.22
N TYR A 363 -0.73 -11.70 3.34
CA TYR A 363 -1.70 -11.87 2.26
C TYR A 363 -2.31 -10.51 1.91
N VAL A 364 -2.06 -10.03 0.69
CA VAL A 364 -2.73 -8.85 0.14
C VAL A 364 -3.96 -9.28 -0.64
N PHE A 365 -5.08 -8.59 -0.50
CA PHE A 365 -6.35 -8.95 -1.13
C PHE A 365 -7.24 -7.73 -1.28
N HIS A 366 -8.38 -7.85 -1.96
CA HIS A 366 -9.37 -6.78 -2.00
C HIS A 366 -10.61 -7.08 -1.17
N VAL A 367 -11.34 -6.02 -0.83
CA VAL A 367 -12.68 -6.06 -0.25
C VAL A 367 -13.63 -5.13 -1.01
N HIS A 368 -14.93 -5.28 -0.82
CA HIS A 368 -15.93 -4.33 -1.35
C HIS A 368 -15.69 -2.93 -0.80
N ALA A 369 -16.09 -1.91 -1.57
CA ALA A 369 -15.97 -0.50 -1.18
C ALA A 369 -16.67 -0.21 0.16
N SER A 370 -17.85 -0.80 0.35
CA SER A 370 -18.66 -0.69 1.55
C SER A 370 -19.63 -1.88 1.70
N ASN A 371 -20.54 -1.82 2.68
CA ASN A 371 -21.59 -2.83 2.83
C ASN A 371 -22.65 -2.78 1.72
N SER A 372 -22.76 -1.66 0.98
CA SER A 372 -23.76 -1.44 -0.06
C SER A 372 -23.18 -1.31 -1.47
N GLU A 373 -21.86 -1.14 -1.60
CA GLU A 373 -21.19 -0.88 -2.88
C GLU A 373 -20.00 -1.82 -3.05
N ILE A 374 -19.90 -2.44 -4.23
CA ILE A 374 -18.80 -3.33 -4.59
C ILE A 374 -17.57 -2.52 -5.02
N HIS A 375 -17.78 -1.49 -5.84
CA HIS A 375 -16.73 -0.69 -6.46
C HIS A 375 -16.62 0.72 -5.88
N PRO A 376 -15.42 1.33 -5.93
CA PRO A 376 -14.15 0.67 -6.23
C PRO A 376 -13.74 -0.28 -5.10
N ARG A 377 -13.21 -1.46 -5.45
CA ARG A 377 -12.76 -2.44 -4.45
C ARG A 377 -11.51 -1.89 -3.76
N LYS A 378 -11.43 -2.05 -2.44
CA LYS A 378 -10.33 -1.51 -1.62
C LYS A 378 -9.27 -2.57 -1.36
N THR A 379 -8.01 -2.20 -1.48
CA THR A 379 -6.88 -3.09 -1.18
C THR A 379 -6.65 -3.18 0.33
N ALA A 380 -6.46 -4.39 0.83
CA ALA A 380 -6.17 -4.69 2.22
C ALA A 380 -5.06 -5.74 2.34
N ILE A 381 -4.50 -5.87 3.54
CA ILE A 381 -3.47 -6.86 3.86
C ILE A 381 -3.70 -7.43 5.26
N VAL A 382 -3.32 -8.69 5.44
CA VAL A 382 -3.29 -9.40 6.72
C VAL A 382 -2.00 -10.22 6.85
N ASP A 383 -1.62 -10.53 8.08
CA ASP A 383 -0.55 -11.46 8.41
C ASP A 383 -1.07 -12.91 8.38
N ILE A 384 -0.21 -13.80 7.90
CA ILE A 384 -0.48 -15.22 7.78
C ILE A 384 0.57 -16.01 8.54
N ASP A 385 0.13 -17.02 9.29
CA ASP A 385 1.00 -17.99 9.92
C ASP A 385 0.72 -19.40 9.40
N PHE A 386 1.80 -20.19 9.26
CA PHE A 386 1.73 -21.64 9.09
C PHE A 386 1.93 -22.30 10.44
N VAL A 387 0.91 -23.01 10.92
CA VAL A 387 0.88 -23.59 12.27
C VAL A 387 0.83 -25.10 12.16
N ASP A 388 1.60 -25.80 13.00
CA ASP A 388 1.57 -27.26 13.05
C ASP A 388 0.16 -27.80 13.36
N SER A 389 -0.16 -28.94 12.76
CA SER A 389 -1.42 -29.64 13.02
C SER A 389 -1.17 -31.12 13.28
N GLU A 390 -2.17 -31.80 13.87
CA GLU A 390 -2.11 -33.23 14.15
C GLU A 390 -1.89 -34.10 12.90
N SER A 391 -2.24 -33.58 11.71
CA SER A 391 -2.04 -34.28 10.45
C SER A 391 -0.60 -34.23 9.92
N GLY A 392 0.27 -33.44 10.55
CA GLY A 392 1.64 -33.16 10.08
C GLY A 392 1.72 -32.19 8.89
N ILE A 393 0.58 -31.77 8.34
CA ILE A 393 0.50 -30.68 7.36
C ILE A 393 0.22 -29.38 8.12
N GLN A 394 1.07 -28.37 7.93
CA GLN A 394 0.85 -27.07 8.57
C GLN A 394 -0.42 -26.41 8.01
N ILE A 395 -1.25 -25.89 8.90
CA ILE A 395 -2.47 -25.17 8.53
C ILE A 395 -2.17 -23.68 8.40
N VAL A 396 -2.80 -23.05 7.42
CA VAL A 396 -2.74 -21.59 7.27
C VAL A 396 -3.73 -20.94 8.22
N THR A 397 -3.26 -19.96 9.00
CA THR A 397 -4.08 -19.15 9.89
C THR A 397 -3.92 -17.67 9.58
N VAL A 398 -4.99 -16.90 9.76
CA VAL A 398 -5.04 -15.45 9.48
C VAL A 398 -5.09 -14.69 10.81
N LYS A 399 -4.21 -13.72 10.99
CA LYS A 399 -4.22 -12.82 12.15
C LYS A 399 -5.15 -11.65 11.90
N LYS A 400 -6.41 -11.77 12.30
CA LYS A 400 -7.43 -10.74 12.07
C LYS A 400 -6.99 -9.34 12.53
N GLU A 401 -6.34 -9.26 13.68
CA GLU A 401 -5.87 -8.02 14.31
C GLU A 401 -4.81 -7.28 13.50
N SER A 402 -4.15 -7.97 12.55
CA SER A 402 -3.20 -7.35 11.62
C SER A 402 -3.86 -6.72 10.40
N PHE A 403 -5.18 -6.90 10.22
CA PHE A 403 -5.91 -6.34 9.09
C PHE A 403 -5.71 -4.83 8.99
N LYS A 404 -5.34 -4.38 7.79
CA LYS A 404 -5.31 -2.96 7.45
C LYS A 404 -5.64 -2.75 5.98
N HIS A 405 -6.33 -1.65 5.69
CA HIS A 405 -6.37 -1.11 4.34
C HIS A 405 -5.01 -0.54 3.97
N LEU A 406 -4.60 -0.74 2.72
CA LEU A 406 -3.42 -0.06 2.19
C LEU A 406 -3.82 1.36 1.80
N GLN A 407 -2.99 2.32 2.17
CA GLN A 407 -3.31 3.73 2.01
C GLN A 407 -2.16 4.47 1.33
N VAL A 408 -2.52 5.30 0.36
CA VAL A 408 -1.60 6.20 -0.32
C VAL A 408 -1.65 7.57 0.34
N LEU A 409 -0.47 8.16 0.48
CA LEU A 409 -0.35 9.55 0.86
C LEU A 409 -0.93 10.46 -0.24
N LEU A 410 -1.88 11.33 0.13
CA LEU A 410 -2.34 12.37 -0.77
C LEU A 410 -1.32 13.52 -0.83
N PRO A 411 -1.17 14.17 -2.00
CA PRO A 411 -0.28 15.32 -2.19
C PRO A 411 -0.54 16.46 -1.22
#